data_AF-A0A377K3V1-F1
#
_entry.id   AF-A0A377K3V1-F1
#
_cell.length_a   1.000
_cell.length_b   1.000
_cell.length_c   1.000
_cell.angle_alpha   90.00
_cell.angle_beta   90.00
_cell.angle_gamma   90.00
#
_symmetry.space_group_name_H-M   'P 1'
#
loop_
_entity.id
_entity.type
_entity.pdbx_description
1 polymer ?
#
loop_
_entity_poly.entity_id
_entity_poly.type
_entity_poly.pdbx_seq_one_letter_code
_entity_poly.pdbx_strand_id
1 'polypeptide(L)'
;MPCAGMALPAQIIILTVSDASSDVFALIDAGADGYLLKDSDPEVLLEAIRAGAKGSKVFSERVNQYLREREMFGAEEDPFSVLTERELDVLHELAQGLSNKQIASVLNISEQTGKSPYSQSAA
;
A
#
# COMPACT_ATOMS: atom_id res chain seq x y z
N MET A 1 -0.80 39.31 -10.71
CA MET A 1 -2.12 38.66 -10.70
C MET A 1 -1.90 37.19 -11.03
N PRO A 2 -2.13 36.24 -10.11
CA PRO A 2 -1.99 34.82 -10.40
C PRO A 2 -3.31 34.26 -10.94
N CYS A 3 -3.24 33.45 -12.00
CA CYS A 3 -4.34 32.64 -12.50
C CYS A 3 -4.71 31.59 -11.44
N ALA A 4 -5.81 31.81 -10.74
CA ALA A 4 -6.45 30.79 -9.92
C ALA A 4 -7.07 29.75 -10.86
N GLY A 5 -6.36 28.63 -11.06
CA GLY A 5 -6.92 27.47 -11.75
C GLY A 5 -8.19 27.04 -11.04
N MET A 6 -9.31 27.04 -11.77
CA MET A 6 -10.57 26.48 -11.32
C MET A 6 -10.36 25.02 -10.93
N ALA A 7 -10.20 24.75 -9.63
CA ALA A 7 -10.55 23.46 -9.09
C ALA A 7 -12.06 23.35 -9.24
N LEU A 8 -12.53 22.68 -10.30
CA LEU A 8 -13.90 22.20 -10.32
C LEU A 8 -14.07 21.36 -9.06
N PRO A 9 -15.12 21.56 -8.24
CA PRO A 9 -15.41 20.72 -7.09
C PRO A 9 -15.94 19.37 -7.60
N ALA A 10 -15.07 18.63 -8.27
CA ALA A 10 -15.33 17.30 -8.78
C ALA A 10 -14.81 16.32 -7.75
N GLN A 11 -15.65 15.36 -7.40
CA GLN A 11 -15.26 14.32 -6.48
C GLN A 11 -14.53 13.20 -7.24
N ILE A 12 -13.38 12.78 -6.75
CA ILE A 12 -12.53 11.77 -7.40
C ILE A 12 -12.65 10.44 -6.64
N ILE A 13 -13.37 9.49 -7.24
CA ILE A 13 -13.49 8.12 -6.73
C ILE A 13 -12.70 7.18 -7.65
N ILE A 14 -11.77 6.43 -7.08
CA ILE A 14 -10.98 5.42 -7.80
C ILE A 14 -11.72 4.08 -7.78
N LEU A 15 -11.82 3.42 -8.95
CA LEU A 15 -12.30 2.04 -9.08
C LEU A 15 -11.20 1.17 -9.66
N THR A 16 -10.71 0.21 -8.88
CA THR A 16 -9.53 -0.59 -9.26
C THR A 16 -9.62 -2.03 -8.79
N VAL A 17 -8.82 -2.92 -9.38
CA VAL A 17 -8.68 -4.31 -8.92
C VAL A 17 -7.63 -4.45 -7.81
N SER A 18 -6.78 -3.43 -7.61
CA SER A 18 -5.71 -3.47 -6.60
C SER A 18 -6.28 -3.13 -5.23
N ASP A 19 -6.01 -3.98 -4.25
CA ASP A 19 -6.28 -3.77 -2.83
C ASP A 19 -5.00 -3.57 -2.03
N ALA A 20 -3.86 -3.36 -2.70
CA ALA A 20 -2.59 -3.14 -2.04
C ALA A 20 -2.62 -1.85 -1.21
N SER A 21 -2.21 -1.94 0.06
CA SER A 21 -2.21 -0.79 0.98
C SER A 21 -1.36 0.38 0.46
N SER A 22 -0.23 0.10 -0.21
CA SER A 22 0.62 1.12 -0.83
C SER A 22 -0.10 1.94 -1.90
N ASP A 23 -0.90 1.30 -2.75
CA ASP A 23 -1.66 1.97 -3.81
C ASP A 23 -2.78 2.82 -3.22
N VAL A 24 -3.47 2.25 -2.22
CA VAL A 24 -4.52 2.93 -1.46
C VAL A 24 -3.99 4.21 -0.83
N PHE A 25 -2.87 4.14 -0.10
CA PHE A 25 -2.28 5.30 0.54
C PHE A 25 -1.78 6.32 -0.48
N ALA A 26 -1.09 5.89 -1.54
CA ALA A 26 -0.61 6.79 -2.58
C ALA A 26 -1.74 7.60 -3.24
N LEU A 27 -2.88 6.96 -3.51
CA LEU A 27 -4.02 7.61 -4.16
C LEU A 27 -4.82 8.50 -3.22
N ILE A 28 -4.98 8.09 -1.95
CA ILE A 28 -5.63 8.92 -0.93
C ILE A 28 -4.78 10.15 -0.61
N ASP A 29 -3.47 9.99 -0.46
CA ASP A 29 -2.53 11.09 -0.21
C ASP A 29 -2.42 12.04 -1.41
N ALA A 30 -2.67 11.55 -2.63
CA ALA A 30 -2.81 12.37 -3.85
C ALA A 30 -4.13 13.17 -3.92
N GLY A 31 -5.04 12.99 -2.97
CA GLY A 31 -6.29 13.73 -2.87
C GLY A 31 -7.51 13.01 -3.45
N ALA A 32 -7.50 11.68 -3.58
CA ALA A 32 -8.71 10.94 -3.91
C ALA A 32 -9.74 11.04 -2.77
N ASP A 33 -11.00 11.25 -3.14
CA ASP A 33 -12.13 11.31 -2.22
C ASP A 33 -12.73 9.93 -1.93
N GLY A 34 -12.39 8.92 -2.75
CA GLY A 34 -12.85 7.56 -2.53
C GLY A 34 -12.04 6.50 -3.26
N TYR A 35 -12.13 5.27 -2.76
CA TYR A 35 -11.44 4.10 -3.30
C TYR A 35 -12.32 2.87 -3.19
N LEU A 36 -12.70 2.30 -4.32
CA LEU A 36 -13.56 1.14 -4.44
C LEU A 36 -12.86 0.05 -5.24
N LEU A 37 -13.13 -1.20 -4.86
CA LEU A 37 -12.61 -2.35 -5.59
C LEU A 37 -13.58 -2.76 -6.70
N LYS A 38 -13.05 -3.18 -7.86
CA LYS A 38 -13.85 -3.51 -9.05
C LYS A 38 -14.72 -4.75 -8.88
N ASP A 39 -14.45 -5.57 -7.88
CA ASP A 39 -15.23 -6.72 -7.45
C ASP A 39 -16.31 -6.38 -6.40
N SER A 40 -16.42 -5.11 -6.00
CA SER A 40 -17.49 -4.65 -5.11
C SER A 40 -18.86 -4.92 -5.71
N ASP A 41 -19.82 -5.23 -4.85
CA ASP A 41 -21.20 -5.45 -5.27
C ASP A 41 -21.74 -4.25 -6.08
N PRO A 42 -22.42 -4.45 -7.23
CA PRO A 42 -22.97 -3.37 -8.03
C PRO A 42 -23.89 -2.41 -7.26
N GLU A 43 -24.66 -2.91 -6.29
CA GLU A 43 -25.53 -2.08 -5.46
C GLU A 43 -24.69 -1.17 -4.55
N VAL A 44 -23.64 -1.71 -3.94
CA VAL A 44 -22.68 -0.96 -3.11
C VAL A 44 -21.95 0.10 -3.94
N LEU A 45 -21.56 -0.22 -5.17
CA LEU A 45 -20.94 0.74 -6.08
C LEU A 45 -21.88 1.90 -6.41
N LEU A 46 -23.16 1.61 -6.70
CA LEU A 46 -24.16 2.63 -6.99
C LEU A 46 -24.43 3.53 -5.78
N GLU A 47 -24.51 2.95 -4.58
CA GLU A 47 -24.65 3.70 -3.33
C GLU A 47 -23.43 4.60 -3.08
N ALA A 48 -22.22 4.06 -3.27
CA ALA A 48 -20.99 4.81 -3.10
C ALA A 48 -20.88 5.99 -4.08
N ILE A 49 -21.25 5.80 -5.35
CA ILE A 49 -21.28 6.91 -6.33
C ILE A 49 -22.29 7.98 -5.92
N ARG A 50 -23.48 7.58 -5.43
CA ARG A 50 -24.52 8.54 -4.99
C ARG A 50 -24.11 9.29 -3.73
N ALA A 51 -23.49 8.61 -2.77
CA ALA A 51 -22.96 9.24 -1.56
C ALA A 51 -21.81 10.19 -1.92
N GLY A 52 -20.95 9.74 -2.83
CA GLY A 52 -19.89 10.55 -3.37
C GLY A 52 -20.37 11.84 -4.05
N ALA A 53 -21.37 11.75 -4.92
CA ALA A 53 -21.97 12.92 -5.54
C ALA A 53 -22.53 13.96 -4.54
N LYS A 54 -22.75 13.58 -3.27
CA LYS A 54 -23.15 14.47 -2.17
C LYS A 54 -21.97 15.03 -1.36
N GLY A 55 -20.72 14.72 -1.76
CA GLY A 55 -19.49 15.14 -1.10
C GLY A 55 -18.99 14.19 -0.01
N SER A 56 -19.57 12.99 0.14
CA SER A 56 -19.10 12.01 1.13
C SER A 56 -17.88 11.25 0.62
N LYS A 57 -16.85 11.09 1.46
CA LYS A 57 -15.76 10.16 1.16
C LYS A 57 -16.28 8.73 1.20
N VAL A 58 -15.90 7.91 0.22
CA VAL A 58 -16.42 6.54 0.06
C VAL A 58 -15.29 5.55 -0.14
N PHE A 59 -15.24 4.54 0.72
CA PHE A 59 -14.18 3.54 0.73
C PHE A 59 -14.79 2.14 0.86
N SER A 60 -14.18 1.16 0.20
CA SER A 60 -14.52 -0.24 0.44
C SER A 60 -14.18 -0.65 1.88
N GLU A 61 -14.81 -1.70 2.39
CA GLU A 61 -14.56 -2.17 3.78
C GLU A 61 -13.08 -2.47 4.02
N ARG A 62 -12.43 -3.09 3.02
CA ARG A 62 -11.00 -3.41 3.05
C ARG A 62 -10.11 -2.16 3.11
N VAL A 63 -10.46 -1.11 2.37
CA VAL A 63 -9.74 0.17 2.44
C VAL A 63 -9.96 0.84 3.80
N ASN A 64 -11.18 0.82 4.33
CA ASN A 64 -11.46 1.34 5.67
C ASN A 64 -10.66 0.61 6.75
N GLN A 65 -10.42 -0.69 6.59
CA GLN A 65 -9.53 -1.43 7.48
C GLN A 65 -8.11 -0.86 7.46
N TYR A 66 -7.50 -0.68 6.28
CA TYR A 66 -6.16 -0.10 6.15
C TYR A 66 -6.06 1.33 6.70
N LEU A 67 -7.09 2.15 6.49
CA LEU A 67 -7.12 3.51 7.03
C LEU A 67 -7.17 3.49 8.56
N ARG A 68 -7.97 2.60 9.16
CA ARG A 68 -8.03 2.43 10.61
C ARG A 68 -6.72 1.90 11.19
N GLU A 69 -6.09 0.94 10.52
CA GLU A 69 -4.77 0.43 10.90
C GLU A 69 -3.71 1.55 10.85
N ARG A 70 -3.70 2.35 9.78
CA ARG A 70 -2.82 3.53 9.65
C ARG A 70 -3.07 4.58 10.74
N GLU A 71 -4.32 4.81 11.13
CA GLU A 71 -4.65 5.74 12.22
C GLU A 71 -4.24 5.20 13.60
N MET A 72 -4.37 3.89 13.83
CA MET A 72 -4.04 3.25 15.10
C MET A 72 -2.53 3.08 15.32
N PHE A 73 -1.79 2.72 14.27
CA PHE A 73 -0.35 2.42 14.35
C PHE A 73 0.53 3.56 13.82
N GLY A 74 -0.07 4.61 13.26
CA GLY A 74 0.64 5.70 12.57
C GLY A 74 0.84 5.38 11.08
N ALA A 75 1.07 6.43 10.26
CA ALA A 75 1.56 6.23 8.91
C ALA A 75 2.90 5.48 9.01
N GLU A 76 2.90 4.20 8.65
CA GLU A 76 4.01 3.31 8.94
C GLU A 76 5.34 3.91 8.52
N GLU A 77 6.25 3.77 9.46
CA GLU A 77 7.69 3.89 9.40
C GLU A 77 8.26 3.43 8.06
N ASP A 78 9.43 3.98 7.74
CA ASP A 78 10.32 3.54 6.66
C ASP A 78 10.08 2.07 6.28
N PRO A 79 9.78 1.70 5.02
CA PRO A 79 9.61 0.30 4.60
C PRO A 79 10.75 -0.63 5.02
N PHE A 80 11.92 -0.06 5.34
CA PHE A 80 13.09 -0.76 5.87
C PHE A 80 13.12 -0.90 7.40
N SER A 81 12.18 -0.31 8.16
CA SER A 81 12.08 -0.41 9.62
C SER A 81 11.70 -1.81 10.10
N VAL A 82 11.03 -2.60 9.24
CA VAL A 82 10.66 -4.00 9.49
C VAL A 82 11.86 -4.94 9.26
N LEU A 83 12.90 -4.48 8.55
CA LEU A 83 14.09 -5.27 8.29
C LEU A 83 15.01 -5.25 9.51
N THR A 84 15.49 -6.42 9.90
CA THR A 84 16.62 -6.52 10.82
C THR A 84 17.88 -5.95 10.15
N GLU A 85 18.87 -5.51 10.95
CA GLU A 85 20.15 -5.01 10.42
C GLU A 85 20.76 -5.96 9.38
N ARG A 86 20.62 -7.28 9.59
CA ARG A 86 21.11 -8.31 8.67
C ARG A 86 20.32 -8.41 7.37
N GLU A 87 19.00 -8.24 7.40
CA GLU A 87 18.18 -8.25 6.19
C GLU A 87 18.43 -6.98 5.35
N LEU A 88 18.72 -5.87 6.01
CA LEU A 88 19.12 -4.62 5.37
C LEU A 88 20.50 -4.75 4.69
N ASP A 89 21.46 -5.39 5.34
CA ASP A 89 22.76 -5.73 4.73
C ASP A 89 22.59 -6.62 3.48
N VAL A 90 21.74 -7.65 3.55
CA VAL A 90 21.43 -8.51 2.39
C VAL A 90 20.79 -7.70 1.25
N LEU A 91 19.86 -6.80 1.57
CA LEU A 91 19.21 -5.94 0.60
C LEU A 91 20.20 -4.99 -0.09
N HIS A 92 21.16 -4.42 0.64
CA HIS A 92 22.22 -3.59 0.07
C HIS A 92 23.10 -4.35 -0.93
N GLU A 93 23.48 -5.59 -0.62
CA GLU A 93 24.31 -6.40 -1.51
C GLU A 93 23.52 -6.89 -2.74
N LEU A 94 22.22 -7.16 -2.59
CA LEU A 94 21.31 -7.44 -3.72
C LEU A 94 21.19 -6.23 -4.66
N ALA A 95 21.06 -5.01 -4.10
CA ALA A 95 20.98 -3.78 -4.90
C ALA A 95 22.25 -3.51 -5.71
N GLN A 96 23.40 -4.06 -5.29
CA GLN A 96 24.67 -4.02 -6.02
C GLN A 96 24.78 -5.11 -7.11
N GLY A 97 23.76 -5.97 -7.27
CA GLY A 97 23.71 -7.00 -8.30
C GLY A 97 24.50 -8.27 -7.95
N LEU A 98 24.81 -8.50 -6.68
CA LEU A 98 25.53 -9.69 -6.23
C LEU A 98 24.61 -10.90 -6.16
N SER A 99 25.14 -12.07 -6.52
CA SER A 99 24.43 -13.35 -6.38
C SER A 99 24.39 -13.81 -4.92
N ASN A 100 23.39 -14.63 -4.56
CA ASN A 100 23.24 -15.15 -3.19
C ASN A 100 24.54 -15.78 -2.63
N LYS A 101 25.33 -16.45 -3.47
CA LYS A 101 26.62 -17.05 -3.08
C LYS A 101 27.69 -15.99 -2.76
N GLN A 102 27.69 -14.88 -3.49
CA GLN A 102 28.56 -13.75 -3.22
C GLN A 102 28.13 -13.01 -1.95
N ILE A 103 26.83 -12.77 -1.77
CA ILE A 103 26.26 -12.15 -0.57
C ILE A 103 26.59 -12.97 0.68
N ALA A 104 26.41 -14.29 0.63
CA ALA A 104 26.78 -15.20 1.71
C ALA A 104 28.27 -15.11 2.09
N SER A 105 29.14 -14.96 1.08
CA SER A 105 30.58 -14.78 1.28
C SER A 105 30.94 -13.40 1.85
N VAL A 106 30.25 -12.33 1.43
CA VAL A 106 30.50 -10.96 1.91
C VAL A 106 30.02 -10.80 3.35
N LEU A 107 28.84 -11.33 3.68
CA LEU A 107 28.22 -11.22 4.99
C LEU A 107 28.64 -12.34 5.97
N ASN A 108 29.58 -13.21 5.58
CA ASN A 108 30.01 -14.39 6.36
C ASN A 108 28.84 -15.26 6.85
N ILE A 109 27.77 -15.34 6.05
CA ILE A 109 26.61 -16.18 6.32
C ILE A 109 26.93 -17.55 5.75
N SER A 110 27.19 -18.54 6.61
CA SER A 110 27.35 -19.91 6.15
C SER A 110 26.03 -20.40 5.53
N GLU A 111 26.11 -21.09 4.39
CA GLU A 111 24.98 -21.79 3.77
C GLU A 111 24.48 -22.90 4.72
N GLN A 112 23.71 -22.53 5.73
CA GLN A 112 22.85 -23.43 6.49
C GLN A 112 21.44 -22.86 6.49
N THR A 113 20.74 -23.27 5.44
CA THR A 113 19.31 -23.58 5.38
C THR A 113 18.56 -23.43 6.71
N GLY A 114 17.89 -22.31 6.90
CA GLY A 114 16.75 -22.17 7.79
C GLY A 114 15.54 -21.78 6.94
N LYS A 115 14.57 -22.69 6.81
CA LYS A 115 13.26 -22.48 6.17
C LYS A 115 12.70 -21.09 6.46
N SER A 116 12.31 -20.35 5.42
CA SER A 116 11.40 -19.20 5.56
C SER A 116 10.03 -19.73 6.03
N PRO A 117 9.45 -19.23 7.14
CA PRO A 117 8.10 -19.58 7.55
C PRO A 117 7.02 -18.72 6.87
N TYR A 118 7.36 -17.85 5.92
CA TYR A 118 6.37 -17.00 5.25
C TYR A 118 5.71 -17.70 4.06
N SER A 119 4.92 -18.72 4.39
CA SER A 119 3.83 -19.20 3.55
C SER A 119 2.64 -19.52 4.44
N GLN A 120 1.47 -18.94 4.10
CA GLN A 120 0.15 -19.01 4.78
C GLN A 120 -0.03 -17.89 5.83
N SER A 121 -1.14 -17.14 5.88
CA SER A 121 -2.54 -17.45 5.56
C SER A 121 -3.25 -16.22 4.95
N ALA A 122 -3.79 -16.32 3.74
CA ALA A 122 -5.24 -16.44 3.55
C ALA A 122 -5.93 -17.45 4.49
N ALA A 123 -6.84 -16.97 5.32
CA ALA A 123 -8.11 -17.58 5.72
C ALA A 123 -8.90 -16.56 6.56
#